data_AF-A0A8T1GXD1-F1
#
_entry.id   AF-A0A8T1GXD1-F1
#
_cell.length_a   1.000
_cell.length_b   1.000
_cell.length_c   1.000
_cell.angle_alpha   90.00
_cell.angle_beta   90.00
_cell.angle_gamma   90.00
#
_symmetry.space_group_name_H-M   'P 1'
#
loop_
_entity.id
_entity.type
_entity.pdbx_description
1 polymer ?
#
loop_
_entity_poly.entity_id
_entity_poly.type
_entity_poly.pdbx_seq_one_letter_code
_entity_poly.pdbx_strand_id
1 'polypeptide(L)'
;MLLTDMFKYIGDVSVKIQQYNVNKYKSLLQKIINAHGLTGMEIPGVNLGKTYKMSGVKNWIEEGNYDSFFDFHSSLGFGKQRSDYGKLKQQLDQVPVFGFNSGRYDINLIKSDLFAVIGTDNIKSVIKNPSYMCIATSDMKMLDISNYVPAGTSYDKYLMTYLGGCKCDDKIRCVCDLGKGLFPYEYITAFNVLNQTTIPPKSAFDSNLRGTSITGDDYERVKFV
;
A
#
# COMPACT_ATOMS: atom_id res chain seq x y z
N MET A 1 -4.65 -19.43 9.01
CA MET A 1 -4.04 -19.97 7.77
C MET A 1 -4.25 -19.01 6.60
N LEU A 2 -5.49 -18.65 6.26
CA LEU A 2 -5.83 -17.72 5.16
C LEU A 2 -5.14 -16.35 5.23
N LEU A 3 -5.39 -15.62 6.32
CA LEU A 3 -4.84 -14.29 6.54
C LEU A 3 -3.31 -14.34 6.56
N THR A 4 -2.75 -15.37 7.20
CA THR A 4 -1.31 -15.55 7.35
C THR A 4 -0.56 -15.59 6.01
N ASP A 5 -1.05 -16.36 5.03
CA ASP A 5 -0.36 -16.46 3.73
C ASP A 5 -0.53 -15.20 2.87
N MET A 6 -1.69 -14.53 2.95
CA MET A 6 -1.89 -13.21 2.35
C MET A 6 -0.92 -12.19 2.92
N PHE A 7 -0.72 -12.17 4.24
CA PHE A 7 0.20 -11.24 4.89
C PHE A 7 1.67 -11.56 4.61
N LYS A 8 2.05 -12.83 4.46
CA LYS A 8 3.39 -13.19 3.97
C LYS A 8 3.64 -12.65 2.57
N TYR A 9 2.69 -12.84 1.65
CA TYR A 9 2.78 -12.28 0.30
C TYR A 9 2.89 -10.75 0.32
N ILE A 10 2.09 -10.07 1.15
CA ILE A 10 2.20 -8.62 1.35
C ILE A 10 3.59 -8.24 1.86
N GLY A 11 4.17 -8.99 2.82
CA GLY A 11 5.53 -8.78 3.31
C GLY A 11 6.57 -8.86 2.19
N ASP A 12 6.53 -9.92 1.38
CA ASP A 12 7.45 -10.12 0.26
C ASP A 12 7.33 -9.01 -0.80
N VAL A 13 6.09 -8.59 -1.11
CA VAL A 13 5.82 -7.49 -2.03
C VAL A 13 6.31 -6.16 -1.45
N SER A 14 6.13 -5.92 -0.16
CA SER A 14 6.59 -4.71 0.51
C SER A 14 8.10 -4.56 0.41
N VAL A 15 8.88 -5.63 0.64
CA VAL A 15 10.35 -5.60 0.50
C VAL A 15 10.75 -5.24 -0.94
N LYS A 16 10.07 -5.82 -1.95
CA LYS A 16 10.33 -5.48 -3.37
C LYS A 16 10.03 -4.01 -3.67
N ILE A 17 8.95 -3.47 -3.12
CA ILE A 17 8.58 -2.05 -3.28
C ILE A 17 9.60 -1.14 -2.59
N GLN A 18 10.01 -1.47 -1.36
CA GLN A 18 11.05 -0.73 -0.63
C GLN A 18 12.36 -0.69 -1.41
N GLN A 19 12.80 -1.85 -1.94
CA GLN A 19 14.00 -1.94 -2.76
C GLN A 19 13.88 -1.10 -4.05
N TYR A 20 12.73 -1.17 -4.74
CA TYR A 20 12.45 -0.32 -5.89
C TYR A 20 12.54 1.17 -5.54
N ASN A 21 11.92 1.59 -4.43
CA ASN A 21 11.91 2.97 -3.96
C ASN A 21 13.34 3.46 -3.65
N VAL A 22 14.10 2.72 -2.86
CA VAL A 22 15.48 3.07 -2.50
C VAL A 22 16.35 3.17 -3.75
N ASN A 23 16.20 2.25 -4.71
CA ASN A 23 16.94 2.29 -5.96
C ASN A 23 16.55 3.50 -6.83
N LYS A 24 15.24 3.76 -6.97
CA LYS A 24 14.70 4.90 -7.72
C LYS A 24 15.22 6.24 -7.18
N TYR A 25 15.30 6.38 -5.85
CA TYR A 25 15.74 7.62 -5.19
C TYR A 25 17.21 7.59 -4.74
N LYS A 26 18.00 6.59 -5.15
CA LYS A 26 19.38 6.37 -4.69
C LYS A 26 20.26 7.61 -4.85
N SER A 27 20.25 8.24 -6.03
CA SER A 27 21.07 9.44 -6.30
C SER A 27 20.72 10.60 -5.37
N LEU A 28 19.43 10.81 -5.10
CA LEU A 28 18.96 11.85 -4.17
C LEU A 28 19.40 11.52 -2.73
N LEU A 29 19.22 10.28 -2.29
CA LEU A 29 19.63 9.84 -0.96
C LEU A 29 21.13 10.04 -0.74
N GLN A 30 21.97 9.68 -1.72
CA GLN A 30 23.41 9.90 -1.67
C GLN A 30 23.79 11.38 -1.58
N LYS A 31 23.11 12.25 -2.34
CA LYS A 31 23.31 13.71 -2.26
C LYS A 31 22.97 14.25 -0.87
N ILE A 32 21.88 13.78 -0.27
CA ILE A 32 21.45 14.18 1.07
C ILE A 32 22.45 13.71 2.13
N ILE A 33 22.91 12.45 2.05
CA ILE A 33 23.96 11.95 2.95
C ILE A 33 25.24 12.79 2.81
N ASN A 34 25.63 13.19 1.59
CA ASN A 34 26.80 14.04 1.41
C ASN A 34 26.61 15.45 1.99
N ALA A 35 25.47 16.08 1.74
CA ALA A 35 25.19 17.43 2.23
C ALA A 35 25.00 17.47 3.76
N HIS A 36 24.08 16.66 4.28
CA HIS A 36 23.61 16.74 5.67
C HIS A 36 24.18 15.64 6.57
N GLY A 37 24.72 14.58 5.98
CA GLY A 37 25.15 13.39 6.71
C GLY A 37 23.98 12.62 7.33
N LEU A 38 24.32 11.49 7.94
CA LEU A 38 23.37 10.63 8.66
C LEU A 38 23.23 11.07 10.13
N THR A 39 23.24 12.38 10.38
CA THR A 39 23.16 12.94 11.73
C THR A 39 21.88 12.48 12.41
N GLY A 40 21.97 11.90 13.60
CA GLY A 40 20.81 11.44 14.37
C GLY A 40 20.15 10.16 13.84
N MET A 41 20.70 9.51 12.82
CA MET A 41 20.32 8.15 12.44
C MET A 41 21.01 7.14 13.36
N GLU A 42 20.33 6.04 13.67
CA GLU A 42 20.94 4.91 14.36
C GLU A 42 21.54 3.98 13.31
N ILE A 43 22.86 3.86 13.33
CA ILE A 43 23.61 2.99 12.41
C ILE A 43 24.19 1.85 13.27
N PRO A 44 23.90 0.57 12.97
CA PRO A 44 24.43 -0.55 13.72
C PRO A 44 25.97 -0.55 13.77
N GLY A 45 26.54 -0.85 14.93
CA GLY A 45 27.98 -1.04 15.10
C GLY A 45 28.85 0.22 15.11
N VAL A 46 28.26 1.43 15.08
CA VAL A 46 29.02 2.68 15.08
C VAL A 46 28.55 3.66 16.17
N ASN A 47 29.41 4.63 16.49
CA ASN A 47 29.16 5.57 17.59
C ASN A 47 27.96 6.48 17.31
N LEU A 48 27.02 6.49 18.25
CA LEU A 48 25.90 7.43 18.28
C LEU A 48 26.40 8.88 18.36
N GLY A 49 25.75 9.79 17.65
CA GLY A 49 26.05 11.23 17.68
C GLY A 49 27.15 11.70 16.72
N LYS A 50 27.83 10.80 16.00
CA LYS A 50 28.74 11.17 14.91
C LYS A 50 27.99 11.29 13.58
N THR A 51 28.33 12.30 12.79
CA THR A 51 27.78 12.49 11.45
C THR A 51 28.60 11.70 10.43
N TYR A 52 27.96 10.75 9.74
CA TYR A 52 28.58 9.95 8.69
C TYR A 52 28.17 10.45 7.29
N LYS A 53 29.13 10.50 6.37
CA LYS A 53 28.96 10.90 4.97
C LYS A 53 28.97 9.66 4.06
N MET A 54 28.69 9.85 2.77
CA MET A 54 28.58 8.73 1.82
C MET A 54 29.90 7.99 1.62
N SER A 55 31.05 8.63 1.86
CA SER A 55 32.35 7.95 1.85
C SER A 55 32.43 6.83 2.89
N GLY A 56 31.96 7.08 4.13
CA GLY A 56 31.91 6.05 5.16
C GLY A 56 30.97 4.90 4.79
N VAL A 57 29.81 5.23 4.20
CA VAL A 57 28.85 4.22 3.72
C VAL A 57 29.45 3.35 2.61
N LYS A 58 30.20 3.95 1.67
CA LYS A 58 30.89 3.20 0.61
C LYS A 58 31.92 2.24 1.19
N ASN A 59 32.75 2.70 2.12
CA ASN A 59 33.75 1.86 2.77
C ASN A 59 33.10 0.66 3.46
N TRP A 60 31.99 0.86 4.18
CA TRP A 60 31.29 -0.25 4.83
C TRP A 60 30.74 -1.27 3.84
N ILE A 61 30.28 -0.85 2.66
CA ILE A 61 29.83 -1.76 1.62
C ILE A 61 31.03 -2.50 0.99
N GLU A 62 32.15 -1.80 0.75
CA GLU A 62 33.38 -2.39 0.21
C GLU A 62 34.05 -3.37 1.19
N GLU A 63 33.94 -3.12 2.49
CA GLU A 63 34.40 -4.00 3.58
C GLU A 63 33.48 -5.22 3.80
N GLY A 64 32.32 -5.26 3.15
CA GLY A 64 31.34 -6.34 3.28
C GLY A 64 30.47 -6.26 4.55
N ASN A 65 30.42 -5.11 5.23
CA ASN A 65 29.49 -4.90 6.35
C ASN A 65 28.03 -4.83 5.88
N TYR A 66 27.81 -4.47 4.61
CA TYR A 66 26.50 -4.44 3.96
C TYR A 66 26.62 -4.91 2.51
N ASP A 67 25.69 -5.76 2.06
CA ASP A 67 25.71 -6.34 0.70
C ASP A 67 25.42 -5.30 -0.39
N SER A 68 24.67 -4.26 -0.03
CA SER A 68 24.25 -3.21 -0.96
C SER A 68 23.88 -1.92 -0.24
N PHE A 69 23.64 -0.85 -1.01
CA PHE A 69 23.08 0.37 -0.46
C PHE A 69 21.67 0.18 0.10
N PHE A 70 20.89 -0.77 -0.44
CA PHE A 70 19.57 -1.08 0.09
C PHE A 70 19.67 -1.81 1.44
N ASP A 71 20.60 -2.74 1.57
CA ASP A 71 20.88 -3.44 2.82
C ASP A 71 21.33 -2.46 3.90
N PHE A 72 22.28 -1.58 3.57
CA PHE A 72 22.65 -0.45 4.41
C PHE A 72 21.44 0.43 4.79
N HIS A 73 20.61 0.82 3.81
CA HIS A 73 19.44 1.66 4.08
C HIS A 73 18.44 1.00 5.03
N SER A 74 18.25 -0.31 4.88
CA SER A 74 17.28 -1.10 5.65
C SER A 74 17.73 -1.33 7.09
N SER A 75 19.04 -1.35 7.34
CA SER A 75 19.61 -1.51 8.69
C SER A 75 19.52 -0.25 9.56
N LEU A 76 19.22 0.91 8.97
CA LEU A 76 19.16 2.18 9.69
C LEU A 76 17.94 2.27 10.62
N GLY A 77 18.19 2.53 11.89
CA GLY A 77 17.16 2.91 12.86
C GLY A 77 16.88 4.41 12.87
N PHE A 78 15.76 4.80 13.47
CA PHE A 78 15.42 6.21 13.70
C PHE A 78 15.90 6.64 15.08
N GLY A 79 16.84 7.58 15.14
CA GLY A 79 17.23 8.18 16.42
C GLY A 79 16.21 9.19 16.93
N LYS A 80 16.48 9.75 18.12
CA LYS A 80 15.59 10.73 18.79
C LYS A 80 15.37 12.02 18.00
N GLN A 81 16.33 12.43 17.17
CA GLN A 81 16.22 13.62 16.32
C GLN A 81 15.79 13.23 14.90
N ARG A 82 14.75 13.88 14.38
CA ARG A 82 14.31 13.69 12.99
C ARG A 82 15.25 14.40 12.02
N SER A 83 16.19 13.65 11.46
CA SER A 83 17.02 14.11 10.34
C SER A 83 16.23 14.15 9.03
N ASP A 84 16.71 14.91 8.05
CA ASP A 84 16.07 14.96 6.73
C ASP A 84 16.14 13.61 6.00
N TYR A 85 17.22 12.86 6.21
CA TYR A 85 17.31 11.48 5.74
C TYR A 85 16.25 10.60 6.42
N GLY A 86 16.06 10.73 7.74
CA GLY A 86 15.06 9.98 8.48
C GLY A 86 13.63 10.25 8.00
N LYS A 87 13.28 11.51 7.73
CA LYS A 87 11.96 11.86 7.16
C LYS A 87 11.72 11.17 5.81
N LEU A 88 12.73 11.16 4.94
CA LEU A 88 12.64 10.50 3.63
C LEU A 88 12.61 8.98 3.76
N LYS A 89 13.49 8.40 4.58
CA LYS A 89 13.50 6.96 4.88
C LYS A 89 12.12 6.49 5.30
N GLN A 90 11.47 7.19 6.22
CA GLN A 90 10.11 6.86 6.65
C GLN A 90 9.10 6.80 5.47
N GLN A 91 9.21 7.70 4.48
CA GLN A 91 8.33 7.67 3.31
C GLN A 91 8.69 6.57 2.31
N LEU A 92 9.96 6.17 2.23
CA LEU A 92 10.43 5.14 1.29
C LEU A 92 10.21 3.73 1.82
N ASP A 93 10.31 3.55 3.14
CA ASP A 93 10.09 2.28 3.85
C ASP A 93 8.60 1.93 3.94
N GLN A 94 7.72 2.93 4.13
CA GLN A 94 6.29 2.70 4.29
C GLN A 94 5.60 2.59 2.93
N VAL A 95 5.12 1.39 2.60
CA VAL A 95 4.24 1.16 1.46
C VAL A 95 2.84 1.74 1.77
N PRO A 96 2.36 2.72 1.01
CA PRO A 96 1.01 3.23 1.20
C PRO A 96 -0.01 2.20 0.70
N VAL A 97 -0.91 1.78 1.59
CA VAL A 97 -2.05 0.91 1.25
C VAL A 97 -3.27 1.82 1.18
N PHE A 98 -3.73 2.08 -0.05
CA PHE A 98 -4.88 2.95 -0.28
C PHE A 98 -6.18 2.17 -0.32
N GLY A 99 -7.13 2.62 0.47
CA GLY A 99 -8.51 2.22 0.40
C GLY A 99 -9.42 3.39 0.01
N PHE A 100 -10.62 3.09 -0.47
CA PHE A 100 -11.65 4.10 -0.73
C PHE A 100 -12.76 3.96 0.30
N ASN A 101 -12.87 4.92 1.22
CA ASN A 101 -13.79 4.89 2.36
C ASN A 101 -13.49 3.76 3.36
N SER A 102 -12.27 3.21 3.31
CA SER A 102 -11.85 2.06 4.11
C SER A 102 -11.74 2.37 5.60
N GLY A 103 -11.54 3.63 5.99
CA GLY A 103 -11.52 4.01 7.39
C GLY A 103 -12.87 3.80 8.10
N ARG A 104 -13.97 3.85 7.35
CA ARG A 104 -15.32 3.59 7.86
C ARG A 104 -15.73 2.12 7.74
N TYR A 105 -15.37 1.47 6.64
CA TYR A 105 -15.84 0.11 6.33
C TYR A 105 -14.73 -0.94 6.57
N ASP A 106 -13.81 -1.08 5.63
CA ASP A 106 -12.87 -2.21 5.56
C ASP A 106 -12.03 -2.36 6.82
N ILE A 107 -11.39 -1.27 7.27
CA ILE A 107 -10.50 -1.32 8.44
C ILE A 107 -11.28 -1.68 9.70
N ASN A 108 -12.53 -1.22 9.84
CA ASN A 108 -13.34 -1.60 10.99
C ASN A 108 -13.68 -3.09 11.02
N LEU A 109 -13.85 -3.70 9.85
CA LEU A 109 -14.11 -5.12 9.70
C LEU A 109 -12.86 -5.95 10.01
N ILE A 110 -11.70 -5.58 9.45
CA ILE A 110 -10.51 -6.44 9.46
C ILE A 110 -9.51 -6.13 10.57
N LYS A 111 -9.63 -5.01 11.30
CA LYS A 111 -8.59 -4.54 12.25
C LYS A 111 -8.19 -5.58 13.31
N SER A 112 -9.11 -6.41 13.79
CA SER A 112 -8.80 -7.43 14.81
C SER A 112 -7.79 -8.44 14.27
N ASP A 113 -8.10 -9.03 13.12
CA ASP A 113 -7.23 -9.99 12.44
C ASP A 113 -5.94 -9.33 11.93
N LEU A 114 -6.06 -8.10 11.44
CA LEU A 114 -4.93 -7.29 11.01
C LEU A 114 -3.92 -7.13 12.15
N PHE A 115 -4.35 -6.69 13.34
CA PHE A 115 -3.49 -6.54 14.51
C PHE A 115 -2.91 -7.86 15.00
N ALA A 116 -3.70 -8.96 14.90
CA ALA A 116 -3.21 -10.29 15.27
C ALA A 116 -2.05 -10.76 14.39
N VAL A 117 -1.99 -10.31 13.13
CA VAL A 117 -0.92 -10.72 12.19
C VAL A 117 0.25 -9.74 12.18
N ILE A 118 0.01 -8.43 12.12
CA ILE A 118 1.10 -7.44 12.06
C ILE A 118 1.81 -7.28 13.40
N GLY A 119 1.17 -7.69 14.50
CA GLY A 119 1.66 -7.50 15.86
C GLY A 119 1.55 -6.04 16.31
N THR A 120 1.38 -5.84 17.61
CA THR A 120 1.28 -4.49 18.19
C THR A 120 2.61 -3.74 18.20
N ASP A 121 3.73 -4.47 18.21
CA ASP A 121 5.07 -3.89 18.34
C ASP A 121 5.54 -3.21 17.04
N ASN A 122 4.99 -3.61 15.89
CA ASN A 122 5.27 -2.97 14.61
C ASN A 122 4.43 -1.68 14.40
N ILE A 123 3.46 -1.39 15.26
CA ILE A 123 2.62 -0.19 15.13
C ILE A 123 3.44 1.06 15.48
N LYS A 124 3.55 1.99 14.52
CA LYS A 124 4.19 3.30 14.72
C LYS A 124 3.18 4.37 15.10
N SER A 125 1.99 4.34 14.50
CA SER A 125 0.90 5.23 14.90
C SER A 125 -0.46 4.70 14.45
N VAL A 126 -1.48 5.06 15.22
CA VAL A 126 -2.88 4.87 14.85
C VAL A 126 -3.58 6.21 15.02
N ILE A 127 -4.24 6.69 13.97
CA ILE A 127 -5.07 7.89 14.01
C ILE A 127 -6.50 7.45 13.77
N LYS A 128 -7.40 7.85 14.68
CA LYS A 128 -8.83 7.56 14.57
C LYS A 128 -9.65 8.82 14.82
N ASN A 129 -10.51 9.14 13.86
CA ASN A 129 -11.58 10.14 13.90
C ASN A 129 -12.83 9.48 13.27
N PRO A 130 -14.08 9.92 13.50
CA PRO A 130 -15.27 9.24 12.94
C PRO A 130 -15.24 9.04 11.41
N SER A 131 -14.50 9.87 10.69
CA SER A 131 -14.35 9.80 9.23
C SER A 131 -12.96 9.37 8.75
N TYR A 132 -12.00 9.13 9.64
CA TYR A 132 -10.61 8.87 9.27
C TYR A 132 -10.01 7.78 10.16
N MET A 133 -9.46 6.75 9.54
CA MET A 133 -8.63 5.77 10.22
C MET A 133 -7.34 5.57 9.44
N CYS A 134 -6.21 5.73 10.12
CA CYS A 134 -4.89 5.44 9.57
C CYS A 134 -4.16 4.53 10.55
N ILE A 135 -3.61 3.45 10.03
CA ILE A 135 -2.74 2.53 10.75
C ILE A 135 -1.39 2.57 10.05
N ALA A 136 -0.36 3.01 10.75
CA ALA A 136 1.00 3.08 10.25
C ALA A 136 1.89 2.11 11.02
N THR A 137 2.66 1.32 10.28
CA THR A 137 3.69 0.38 10.77
C THR A 137 5.06 0.84 10.30
N SER A 138 6.15 0.08 10.51
CA SER A 138 7.41 0.40 9.80
C SER A 138 7.28 0.24 8.29
N ASP A 139 6.49 -0.73 7.84
CA ASP A 139 6.56 -1.23 6.46
C ASP A 139 5.38 -0.78 5.60
N MET A 140 4.26 -0.42 6.23
CA MET A 140 3.06 0.04 5.52
C MET A 140 2.34 1.17 6.24
N LYS A 141 1.57 1.93 5.47
CA LYS A 141 0.66 2.94 5.96
C LYS A 141 -0.70 2.82 5.28
N MET A 142 -1.71 2.38 6.03
CA MET A 142 -3.07 2.33 5.52
C MET A 142 -3.66 3.74 5.48
N LEU A 143 -4.07 4.16 4.29
CA LEU A 143 -4.60 5.48 4.01
C LEU A 143 -5.94 5.35 3.30
N ASP A 144 -6.85 6.27 3.60
CA ASP A 144 -8.14 6.34 2.95
C ASP A 144 -8.18 7.54 2.02
N ILE A 145 -8.26 7.26 0.71
CA ILE A 145 -8.22 8.26 -0.36
C ILE A 145 -9.40 9.23 -0.27
N SER A 146 -10.51 8.85 0.38
CA SER A 146 -11.67 9.73 0.54
C SER A 146 -11.35 11.00 1.34
N ASN A 147 -10.24 11.02 2.08
CA ASN A 147 -9.78 12.19 2.85
C ASN A 147 -8.92 13.17 2.04
N TYR A 148 -8.55 12.78 0.82
CA TYR A 148 -7.69 13.56 -0.08
C TYR A 148 -8.46 14.06 -1.31
N VAL A 149 -9.76 13.81 -1.36
CA VAL A 149 -10.67 14.24 -2.43
C VAL A 149 -11.81 15.08 -1.84
N PRO A 150 -12.49 15.91 -2.65
CA PRO A 150 -13.61 16.70 -2.17
C PRO A 150 -14.69 15.84 -1.49
N ALA A 151 -15.31 16.37 -0.44
CA ALA A 151 -16.38 15.68 0.26
C ALA A 151 -17.52 15.28 -0.69
N GLY A 152 -18.06 14.08 -0.51
CA GLY A 152 -19.11 13.53 -1.38
C GLY A 152 -18.61 12.98 -2.73
N THR A 153 -17.30 12.95 -2.97
CA THR A 153 -16.75 12.27 -4.15
C THR A 153 -17.05 10.77 -4.06
N SER A 154 -17.74 10.23 -5.06
CA SER A 154 -17.95 8.78 -5.20
C SER A 154 -16.70 8.11 -5.76
N TYR A 155 -16.58 6.79 -5.55
CA TYR A 155 -15.48 6.02 -6.13
C TYR A 155 -15.44 6.13 -7.67
N ASP A 156 -16.63 6.10 -8.29
CA ASP A 156 -16.79 6.28 -9.74
C ASP A 156 -16.26 7.64 -10.22
N LYS A 157 -16.65 8.74 -9.55
CA LYS A 157 -16.15 10.08 -9.87
C LYS A 157 -14.64 10.23 -9.66
N TYR A 158 -14.12 9.58 -8.62
CA TYR A 158 -12.68 9.51 -8.38
C TYR A 158 -11.97 8.85 -9.56
N LEU A 159 -12.41 7.66 -9.98
CA LEU A 159 -11.85 6.95 -11.13
C LEU A 159 -11.91 7.76 -12.42
N MET A 160 -13.07 8.36 -12.72
CA MET A 160 -13.26 9.21 -13.91
C MET A 160 -12.27 10.39 -13.97
N THR A 161 -11.92 10.96 -12.82
CA THR A 161 -11.00 12.11 -12.76
C THR A 161 -9.60 11.75 -13.24
N TYR A 162 -9.10 10.55 -12.92
CA TYR A 162 -7.75 10.12 -13.28
C TYR A 162 -7.70 9.38 -14.63
N LEU A 163 -8.78 8.70 -15.00
CA LEU A 163 -8.83 7.86 -16.20
C LEU A 163 -9.49 8.56 -17.41
N GLY A 164 -10.19 9.68 -17.18
CA GLY A 164 -10.81 10.46 -18.26
C GLY A 164 -12.05 9.83 -18.91
N GLY A 165 -12.52 8.70 -18.37
CA GLY A 165 -13.70 7.94 -18.81
C GLY A 165 -13.53 7.21 -20.15
N CYS A 166 -14.46 6.32 -20.47
CA CYS A 166 -14.52 5.62 -21.76
C CYS A 166 -14.67 6.59 -22.95
N LYS A 167 -13.76 6.55 -23.91
CA LYS A 167 -13.87 7.26 -25.19
C LYS A 167 -14.14 6.33 -26.39
N CYS A 168 -14.28 5.04 -26.14
CA CYS A 168 -14.50 4.05 -27.19
C CYS A 168 -15.99 3.92 -27.55
N ASP A 169 -16.25 3.58 -28.81
CA ASP A 169 -17.61 3.34 -29.31
C ASP A 169 -18.21 2.06 -28.69
N ASP A 170 -17.42 0.98 -28.59
CA ASP A 170 -17.77 -0.22 -27.85
C ASP A 170 -17.37 -0.08 -26.38
N LYS A 171 -18.35 0.28 -25.55
CA LYS A 171 -18.16 0.43 -24.10
C LYS A 171 -18.19 -0.89 -23.33
N ILE A 172 -18.72 -1.96 -23.93
CA ILE A 172 -18.83 -3.27 -23.28
C ILE A 172 -17.48 -3.98 -23.34
N ARG A 173 -16.77 -3.87 -24.46
CA ARG A 173 -15.45 -4.48 -24.69
C ARG A 173 -14.33 -3.45 -24.68
N CYS A 174 -14.37 -2.49 -23.77
CA CYS A 174 -13.26 -1.56 -23.54
C CYS A 174 -12.57 -1.77 -22.19
N VAL A 175 -11.24 -1.78 -22.21
CA VAL A 175 -10.38 -1.69 -21.00
C VAL A 175 -9.99 -0.25 -20.65
N CYS A 176 -10.32 0.72 -21.50
CA CYS A 176 -10.03 2.15 -21.32
C CYS A 176 -10.83 2.78 -20.17
N ASP A 177 -11.98 2.21 -19.88
CA ASP A 177 -12.85 2.59 -18.78
C ASP A 177 -12.69 1.55 -17.68
N LEU A 178 -11.60 1.65 -16.92
CA LEU A 178 -11.50 0.93 -15.64
C LEU A 178 -12.47 1.62 -14.67
N GLY A 179 -13.76 1.37 -14.86
CA GLY A 179 -14.84 1.81 -14.00
C GLY A 179 -14.94 0.92 -12.76
N LYS A 180 -15.99 1.15 -11.97
CA LYS A 180 -16.25 0.33 -10.79
C LYS A 180 -16.49 -1.14 -11.20
N GLY A 181 -15.67 -2.05 -10.68
CA GLY A 181 -15.87 -3.49 -10.85
C GLY A 181 -17.21 -3.96 -10.30
N LEU A 182 -17.83 -4.89 -11.02
CA LEU A 182 -19.07 -5.54 -10.61
C LEU A 182 -18.71 -6.80 -9.82
N PHE A 183 -19.22 -6.90 -8.60
CA PHE A 183 -18.79 -7.92 -7.65
C PHE A 183 -20.00 -8.70 -7.12
N PRO A 184 -20.00 -10.05 -7.17
CA PRO A 184 -21.14 -10.86 -6.75
C PRO A 184 -21.10 -11.09 -5.23
N TYR A 185 -21.46 -10.05 -4.46
CA TYR A 185 -21.28 -10.02 -3.01
C TYR A 185 -21.91 -11.21 -2.27
N GLU A 186 -23.12 -11.62 -2.67
CA GLU A 186 -23.89 -12.65 -1.96
C GLU A 186 -23.52 -14.07 -2.39
N TYR A 187 -22.85 -14.21 -3.53
CA TYR A 187 -22.34 -15.49 -4.01
C TYR A 187 -21.08 -15.93 -3.24
N ILE A 188 -20.27 -14.97 -2.78
CA ILE A 188 -19.00 -15.24 -2.11
C ILE A 188 -19.27 -15.56 -0.63
N THR A 189 -19.54 -16.83 -0.37
CA THR A 189 -19.80 -17.36 0.98
C THR A 189 -18.60 -18.09 1.58
N ALA A 190 -17.57 -18.37 0.77
CA ALA A 190 -16.35 -19.06 1.19
C ALA A 190 -15.14 -18.61 0.37
N PHE A 191 -13.94 -18.74 0.92
CA PHE A 191 -12.71 -18.26 0.28
C PHE A 191 -12.37 -18.99 -1.04
N ASN A 192 -12.63 -20.28 -1.11
CA ASN A 192 -12.36 -21.09 -2.31
C ASN A 192 -13.14 -20.62 -3.55
N VAL A 193 -14.20 -19.81 -3.37
CA VAL A 193 -14.90 -19.14 -4.47
C VAL A 193 -13.95 -18.24 -5.26
N LEU A 194 -12.97 -17.60 -4.62
CA LEU A 194 -11.98 -16.75 -5.30
C LEU A 194 -10.99 -17.53 -6.19
N ASN A 195 -10.92 -18.85 -6.03
CA ASN A 195 -10.08 -19.72 -6.86
C ASN A 195 -10.82 -20.26 -8.10
N GLN A 196 -12.10 -19.95 -8.25
CA GLN A 196 -12.88 -20.38 -9.41
C GLN A 196 -12.37 -19.68 -10.66
N THR A 197 -12.18 -20.44 -11.74
CA THR A 197 -11.69 -19.94 -13.04
C THR A 197 -12.81 -19.54 -13.99
N THR A 198 -14.06 -19.59 -13.52
CA THR A 198 -15.27 -19.36 -14.30
C THR A 198 -16.13 -18.30 -13.63
N ILE A 199 -16.75 -17.45 -14.45
CA ILE A 199 -17.63 -16.39 -13.98
C ILE A 199 -18.95 -17.02 -13.49
N PRO A 200 -19.45 -16.62 -12.32
CA PRO A 200 -20.71 -17.15 -11.81
C PRO A 200 -21.90 -16.71 -12.67
N PRO A 201 -23.04 -17.43 -12.60
CA PRO A 201 -24.22 -17.08 -13.39
C PRO A 201 -24.69 -15.66 -13.09
N LYS A 202 -25.39 -15.03 -14.05
CA LYS A 202 -25.90 -13.66 -13.93
C LYS A 202 -26.66 -13.40 -12.62
N SER A 203 -27.46 -14.36 -12.16
CA SER A 203 -28.23 -14.26 -10.91
C SER A 203 -27.35 -14.19 -9.64
N ALA A 204 -26.08 -14.60 -9.72
CA ALA A 204 -25.14 -14.49 -8.60
C ALA A 204 -24.76 -13.03 -8.27
N PHE A 205 -25.07 -12.09 -9.17
CA PHE A 205 -24.85 -10.66 -8.97
C PHE A 205 -26.09 -9.94 -8.42
N ASP A 206 -27.18 -10.67 -8.17
CA ASP A 206 -28.37 -10.09 -7.54
C ASP A 206 -28.03 -9.68 -6.10
N SER A 207 -28.51 -8.50 -5.70
CA SER A 207 -28.34 -7.97 -4.36
C SER A 207 -29.68 -7.90 -3.65
N ASN A 208 -29.88 -8.77 -2.66
CA ASN A 208 -31.01 -8.71 -1.74
C ASN A 208 -31.00 -7.43 -0.91
N LEU A 209 -29.81 -6.95 -0.50
CA LEU A 209 -29.67 -5.71 0.26
C LEU A 209 -30.20 -4.48 -0.49
N ARG A 210 -30.01 -4.44 -1.82
CA ARG A 210 -30.41 -3.30 -2.67
C ARG A 210 -31.68 -3.57 -3.49
N GLY A 211 -32.12 -4.82 -3.58
CA GLY A 211 -33.19 -5.24 -4.48
C GLY A 211 -32.84 -5.03 -5.96
N THR A 212 -31.58 -5.22 -6.35
CA THR A 212 -31.08 -4.94 -7.71
C THR A 212 -30.45 -6.15 -8.35
N SER A 213 -30.61 -6.28 -9.67
CA SER A 213 -29.93 -7.28 -10.51
C SER A 213 -28.97 -6.62 -11.49
N ILE A 214 -27.93 -7.33 -11.92
CA ILE A 214 -27.01 -6.87 -12.98
C ILE A 214 -27.73 -6.79 -14.35
N THR A 215 -27.33 -5.84 -15.21
CA THR A 215 -27.88 -5.74 -16.57
C THR A 215 -27.28 -6.79 -17.51
N GLY A 216 -27.83 -6.95 -18.72
CA GLY A 216 -27.24 -7.83 -19.73
C GLY A 216 -25.85 -7.36 -20.17
N ASP A 217 -25.76 -6.07 -20.51
CA ASP A 217 -24.52 -5.43 -20.97
C ASP A 217 -23.42 -5.48 -19.89
N ASP A 218 -23.78 -5.24 -18.63
CA ASP A 218 -22.87 -5.35 -17.50
C ASP A 218 -22.34 -6.77 -17.31
N TYR A 219 -23.19 -7.78 -17.50
CA TYR A 219 -22.76 -9.18 -17.42
C TYR A 219 -21.85 -9.58 -18.58
N GLU A 220 -22.10 -9.07 -19.79
CA GLU A 220 -21.17 -9.23 -20.92
C GLU A 220 -19.84 -8.51 -20.67
N ARG A 221 -19.86 -7.35 -20.02
CA ARG A 221 -18.63 -6.66 -19.58
C ARG A 221 -17.83 -7.51 -18.61
N VAL A 222 -18.46 -8.11 -17.59
CA VAL A 222 -17.77 -9.01 -16.63
C VAL A 222 -17.11 -10.20 -17.33
N LYS A 223 -17.67 -10.69 -18.45
CA LYS A 223 -17.06 -11.77 -19.26
C LYS A 223 -15.83 -11.35 -20.04
N PHE A 224 -15.67 -10.06 -20.29
CA PHE A 224 -14.60 -9.53 -21.11
C PHE A 224 -13.34 -9.18 -20.31
N VAL A 225 -13.50 -8.64 -19.09
CA VAL A 225 -12.41 -8.24 -18.18
C VAL A 225 -11.79 -9.45 -17.49
#